data_AF-A0AAU6BVD7-F1
#
_entry.id   AF-A0AAU6BVD7-F1
#
_cell.length_a   1.000
_cell.length_b   1.000
_cell.length_c   1.000
_cell.angle_alpha   90.00
_cell.angle_beta   90.00
_cell.angle_gamma   90.00
#
_symmetry.space_group_name_H-M   'P 1'
#
loop_
_entity.id
_entity.type
_entity.pdbx_description
1 polymer ?
#
loop_
_entity_poly.entity_id
_entity_poly.type
_entity_poly.pdbx_seq_one_letter_code
_entity_poly.pdbx_strand_id
1 'polypeptide(L)'
;MAHITRRTAVKSTTVLGLAGFTGGLLAAAPAAAEETASDAEDTARPTSLNGWELMEKTNDISTVWTRPVPGTACSIDVCVGDVEAVLVHVIRRFHYEVDELRKGDVIGWRAPSEVKKGLTESNQASGTAVQIRPGSYPAGAKGGFFSLQLIVIRDILAELEGVVRWGGDDNRPDESLFSIDVKPADARLTAVVEKIHVWKDTPGKGAGTPVDVRASGRRKAAKALESRQRGTAA
;
A
#
# COMPACT_ATOMS: atom_id res chain seq x y z
N MET A 1 -9.14 28.32 31.31
CA MET A 1 -9.44 26.88 31.33
C MET A 1 -8.17 26.13 30.98
N ALA A 2 -7.89 25.06 31.72
CA ALA A 2 -6.56 24.51 31.97
C ALA A 2 -5.88 23.88 30.74
N HIS A 3 -4.62 24.25 30.52
CA HIS A 3 -3.64 23.44 29.81
C HIS A 3 -3.14 22.34 30.73
N ILE A 4 -3.17 21.08 30.31
CA ILE A 4 -2.51 19.97 31.02
C ILE A 4 -1.69 19.16 30.04
N THR A 5 -0.39 19.50 30.03
CA THR A 5 0.73 18.67 29.59
C THR A 5 0.92 17.53 30.59
N ARG A 6 0.98 16.27 30.14
CA ARG A 6 1.39 15.13 30.99
C ARG A 6 2.76 14.62 30.54
N ARG A 7 3.81 15.10 31.22
CA ARG A 7 5.14 14.51 31.22
C ARG A 7 5.22 13.44 32.33
N THR A 8 5.57 12.24 31.89
CA THR A 8 6.57 11.31 32.46
C THR A 8 6.72 11.26 33.99
N ALA A 9 6.36 10.11 34.57
CA ALA A 9 6.88 9.65 35.84
C ALA A 9 7.21 8.15 35.74
N VAL A 10 8.50 7.82 35.64
CA VAL A 10 9.01 6.50 36.00
C VAL A 10 10.13 6.75 37.00
N LYS A 11 9.82 6.49 38.27
CA LYS A 11 10.82 6.29 39.33
C LYS A 11 10.86 4.78 39.54
N SER A 12 12.01 4.16 39.28
CA SER A 12 12.27 2.80 39.74
C SER A 12 13.58 2.79 40.51
N THR A 13 13.44 2.32 41.74
CA THR A 13 14.36 2.38 42.86
C THR A 13 15.43 1.30 42.74
N THR A 14 16.69 1.68 42.87
CA THR A 14 17.82 0.77 43.07
C THR A 14 17.78 0.22 44.50
N VAL A 15 17.82 -1.10 44.67
CA VAL A 15 18.14 -1.74 45.96
C VAL A 15 19.32 -2.68 45.75
N LEU A 16 20.35 -2.49 46.58
CA LEU A 16 21.60 -3.24 46.63
C LEU A 16 21.76 -3.80 48.06
N GLY A 17 22.21 -5.06 48.19
CA GLY A 17 22.77 -5.66 49.43
C GLY A 17 22.00 -6.91 49.91
N LEU A 18 22.50 -8.14 49.70
CA LEU A 18 23.56 -8.89 50.43
C LEU A 18 23.09 -9.51 51.77
N ALA A 19 22.95 -10.84 51.82
CA ALA A 19 23.40 -11.71 52.93
C ALA A 19 23.25 -13.19 52.55
N GLY A 20 24.30 -13.99 52.78
CA GLY A 20 24.35 -15.41 52.44
C GLY A 20 23.76 -16.34 53.50
N PHE A 21 23.57 -17.60 53.12
CA PHE A 21 23.49 -18.75 54.02
C PHE A 21 24.03 -20.00 53.33
N THR A 22 24.93 -20.68 54.03
CA THR A 22 25.47 -22.01 53.74
C THR A 22 24.51 -23.09 54.25
N GLY A 23 24.34 -24.16 53.48
CA GLY A 23 23.92 -25.47 54.02
C GLY A 23 22.78 -26.16 53.29
N GLY A 24 23.01 -27.43 52.94
CA GLY A 24 21.96 -28.45 52.90
C GLY A 24 21.50 -28.90 51.51
N LEU A 25 22.02 -30.06 51.07
CA LEU A 25 21.44 -30.90 50.02
C LEU A 25 19.94 -31.14 50.24
N LEU A 26 19.15 -30.96 49.20
CA LEU A 26 18.07 -31.87 48.79
C LEU A 26 17.78 -31.59 47.30
N ALA A 27 18.18 -32.52 46.45
CA ALA A 27 17.85 -32.53 45.04
C ALA A 27 16.33 -32.75 44.90
N ALA A 28 15.59 -31.68 44.64
CA ALA A 28 14.25 -31.75 44.08
C ALA A 28 14.41 -31.56 42.57
N ALA A 29 14.21 -32.64 41.81
CA ALA A 29 14.11 -32.58 40.35
C ALA A 29 13.05 -31.55 39.96
N PRO A 30 13.32 -30.60 39.05
CA PRO A 30 12.23 -29.91 38.40
C PRO A 30 11.50 -30.99 37.59
N ALA A 31 10.26 -31.28 37.98
CA ALA A 31 9.32 -31.90 37.07
C ALA A 31 9.33 -31.00 35.83
N ALA A 32 9.92 -31.51 34.74
CA ALA A 32 9.79 -30.92 33.44
C ALA A 32 8.28 -30.91 33.15
N ALA A 33 7.66 -29.76 33.39
CA ALA A 33 6.47 -29.41 32.67
C ALA A 33 6.93 -29.31 31.22
N GLU A 34 6.79 -30.41 30.49
CA GLU A 34 6.57 -30.36 29.05
C GLU A 34 5.35 -29.46 28.89
N GLU A 35 5.60 -28.16 28.74
CA GLU A 35 4.79 -27.36 27.84
C GLU A 35 4.87 -28.13 26.53
N THR A 36 3.86 -28.96 26.30
CA THR A 36 3.41 -29.27 24.97
C THR A 36 3.20 -27.91 24.32
N ALA A 37 4.26 -27.44 23.66
CA ALA A 37 4.17 -26.49 22.58
C ALA A 37 3.13 -27.10 21.67
N SER A 38 1.89 -26.66 21.88
CA SER A 38 0.82 -26.83 20.92
C SER A 38 1.47 -26.42 19.61
N ASP A 39 1.63 -27.40 18.72
CA ASP A 39 1.87 -27.18 17.30
C ASP A 39 0.73 -26.28 16.81
N ALA A 40 0.87 -24.98 17.05
CA ALA A 40 0.09 -23.97 16.40
C ALA A 40 0.59 -24.03 14.97
N GLU A 41 -0.10 -24.82 14.15
CA GLU A 41 -0.08 -24.64 12.71
C GLU A 41 -0.17 -23.14 12.46
N ASP A 42 0.93 -22.57 11.96
CA ASP A 42 0.97 -21.23 11.41
C ASP A 42 0.05 -21.26 10.19
N THR A 43 -1.26 -21.11 10.42
CA THR A 43 -2.26 -20.98 9.37
C THR A 43 -2.10 -19.58 8.79
N ALA A 44 -1.00 -19.39 8.06
CA ALA A 44 -0.70 -18.16 7.37
C ALA A 44 -1.91 -17.78 6.51
N ARG A 45 -2.47 -16.60 6.77
CA ARG A 45 -3.64 -16.11 6.04
C ARG A 45 -3.33 -16.04 4.55
N PRO A 46 -4.31 -16.32 3.68
CA PRO A 46 -4.10 -16.24 2.24
C PRO A 46 -3.67 -14.82 1.86
N THR A 47 -2.72 -14.72 0.93
CA THR A 47 -2.19 -13.45 0.43
C THR A 47 -2.54 -13.22 -1.03
N SER A 48 -2.61 -11.94 -1.42
CA SER A 48 -2.73 -11.50 -2.81
C SER A 48 -1.39 -11.65 -3.55
N LEU A 49 -1.38 -11.38 -4.86
CA LEU A 49 -0.20 -11.53 -5.69
C LEU A 49 1.00 -10.71 -5.18
N ASN A 50 0.76 -9.51 -4.64
CA ASN A 50 1.80 -8.65 -4.05
C ASN A 50 2.17 -9.01 -2.59
N GLY A 51 1.62 -10.10 -2.05
CA GLY A 51 1.98 -10.64 -0.73
C GLY A 51 1.29 -9.96 0.44
N TRP A 52 0.18 -9.25 0.21
CA TRP A 52 -0.62 -8.63 1.27
C TRP A 52 -1.75 -9.57 1.69
N GLU A 53 -2.12 -9.56 2.97
CA GLU A 53 -3.22 -10.40 3.48
C GLU A 53 -4.54 -10.06 2.79
N LEU A 54 -5.26 -11.10 2.36
CA LEU A 54 -6.61 -10.94 1.82
C LEU A 54 -7.60 -10.60 2.92
N MET A 55 -8.50 -9.66 2.65
CA MET A 55 -9.55 -9.25 3.57
C MET A 55 -10.88 -9.84 3.11
N GLU A 56 -11.65 -10.41 4.03
CA GLU A 56 -12.97 -10.99 3.71
C GLU A 56 -14.07 -9.92 3.65
N LYS A 57 -13.93 -8.84 4.42
CA LYS A 57 -14.90 -7.75 4.54
C LYS A 57 -14.19 -6.39 4.56
N THR A 58 -14.94 -5.36 4.22
CA THR A 58 -14.52 -3.94 4.29
C THR A 58 -15.37 -3.23 5.36
N ASN A 59 -14.83 -2.17 5.98
CA ASN A 59 -15.52 -1.37 7.00
C ASN A 59 -16.01 -2.19 8.23
N ASP A 60 -15.22 -3.17 8.67
CA ASP A 60 -15.42 -3.97 9.88
C ASP A 60 -14.10 -4.02 10.69
N ILE A 61 -13.76 -5.11 11.39
CA ILE A 61 -12.44 -5.36 12.02
C ILE A 61 -11.29 -5.49 10.97
N SER A 62 -11.53 -5.07 9.72
CA SER A 62 -10.59 -5.11 8.60
C SER A 62 -9.62 -3.91 8.59
N THR A 63 -8.50 -4.06 7.88
CA THR A 63 -7.59 -2.95 7.54
C THR A 63 -8.06 -2.16 6.32
N VAL A 64 -9.11 -2.60 5.62
CA VAL A 64 -9.69 -1.92 4.46
C VAL A 64 -10.89 -1.09 4.90
N TRP A 65 -10.86 0.20 4.55
CA TRP A 65 -11.90 1.16 4.88
C TRP A 65 -12.20 2.09 3.72
N THR A 66 -13.42 2.62 3.67
CA THR A 66 -13.80 3.66 2.71
C THR A 66 -13.07 4.97 3.04
N ARG A 67 -12.36 5.50 2.05
CA ARG A 67 -11.59 6.75 2.12
C ARG A 67 -12.00 7.71 1.03
N PRO A 68 -12.27 8.99 1.36
CA PRO A 68 -12.52 10.00 0.34
C PRO A 68 -11.23 10.30 -0.42
N VAL A 69 -11.35 10.63 -1.70
CA VAL A 69 -10.22 11.09 -2.52
C VAL A 69 -10.30 12.62 -2.64
N PRO A 70 -9.45 13.38 -1.92
CA PRO A 70 -9.58 14.83 -1.84
C PRO A 70 -9.52 15.52 -3.21
N GLY A 71 -10.48 16.42 -3.42
CA GLY A 71 -10.61 17.21 -4.65
C GLY A 71 -11.20 16.46 -5.84
N THR A 72 -11.87 15.32 -5.57
CA THR A 72 -12.69 14.58 -6.53
C THR A 72 -14.04 14.22 -5.89
N ALA A 73 -14.99 13.70 -6.67
CA ALA A 73 -16.23 13.12 -6.15
C ALA A 73 -16.12 11.63 -5.76
N CYS A 74 -14.91 11.07 -5.74
CA CYS A 74 -14.66 9.65 -5.52
C CYS A 74 -14.39 9.34 -4.04
N SER A 75 -14.85 8.16 -3.63
CA SER A 75 -14.42 7.46 -2.42
C SER A 75 -14.05 6.04 -2.82
N ILE A 76 -13.04 5.47 -2.17
CA ILE A 76 -12.53 4.13 -2.47
C ILE A 76 -12.42 3.30 -1.20
N ASP A 77 -12.67 2.00 -1.31
CA ASP A 77 -12.34 1.05 -0.26
C ASP A 77 -10.88 0.61 -0.46
N VAL A 78 -10.02 0.93 0.50
CA VAL A 78 -8.57 0.73 0.37
C VAL A 78 -7.95 0.35 1.71
N CYS A 79 -6.84 -0.38 1.69
CA CYS A 79 -6.03 -0.67 2.88
C CYS A 79 -5.50 0.65 3.47
N VAL A 80 -5.84 0.92 4.73
CA VAL A 80 -5.54 2.19 5.39
C VAL A 80 -4.05 2.34 5.70
N GLY A 81 -3.59 3.59 5.79
CA GLY A 81 -2.18 3.92 6.08
C GLY A 81 -1.37 4.20 4.81
N ASP A 82 -0.21 3.56 4.67
CA ASP A 82 0.73 3.85 3.58
C ASP A 82 0.14 3.56 2.19
N VAL A 83 -0.61 2.47 2.07
CA VAL A 83 -1.27 2.08 0.81
C VAL A 83 -2.32 3.11 0.40
N GLU A 84 -3.16 3.54 1.35
CA GLU A 84 -4.13 4.63 1.17
C GLU A 84 -3.43 5.89 0.65
N ALA A 85 -2.35 6.33 1.28
CA ALA A 85 -1.65 7.55 0.90
C ALA A 85 -1.16 7.51 -0.56
N VAL A 86 -0.60 6.38 -1.00
CA VAL A 86 -0.10 6.19 -2.36
C VAL A 86 -1.24 6.09 -3.38
N LEU A 87 -2.25 5.24 -3.15
CA LEU A 87 -3.32 5.01 -4.12
C LEU A 87 -4.25 6.23 -4.25
N VAL A 88 -4.53 6.93 -3.15
CA VAL A 88 -5.24 8.22 -3.20
C VAL A 88 -4.44 9.24 -4.00
N HIS A 89 -3.11 9.29 -3.86
CA HIS A 89 -2.27 10.17 -4.66
C HIS A 89 -2.36 9.86 -6.16
N VAL A 90 -2.28 8.57 -6.55
CA VAL A 90 -2.43 8.13 -7.95
C VAL A 90 -3.77 8.59 -8.53
N ILE A 91 -4.88 8.38 -7.81
CA ILE A 91 -6.22 8.76 -8.29
C ILE A 91 -6.34 10.27 -8.46
N ARG A 92 -5.77 11.06 -7.54
CA ARG A 92 -5.76 12.53 -7.66
C ARG A 92 -4.96 12.99 -8.88
N ARG A 93 -3.76 12.43 -9.11
CA ARG A 93 -2.96 12.72 -10.31
C ARG A 93 -3.71 12.36 -11.58
N PHE A 94 -4.35 11.19 -11.62
CA PHE A 94 -5.18 10.78 -12.74
C PHE A 94 -6.30 11.79 -13.01
N HIS A 95 -7.05 12.16 -11.97
CA HIS A 95 -8.17 13.11 -12.08
C HIS A 95 -7.73 14.48 -12.63
N TYR A 96 -6.59 15.01 -12.19
CA TYR A 96 -6.15 16.34 -12.60
C TYR A 96 -5.39 16.36 -13.93
N GLU A 97 -4.71 15.28 -14.29
CA GLU A 97 -3.71 15.31 -15.38
C GLU A 97 -4.00 14.34 -16.51
N VAL A 98 -4.89 13.37 -16.31
CA VAL A 98 -5.24 12.36 -17.33
C VAL A 98 -6.68 12.54 -17.80
N ASP A 99 -7.64 12.37 -16.90
CA ASP A 99 -9.07 12.54 -17.19
C ASP A 99 -9.89 12.70 -15.90
N GLU A 100 -10.95 13.51 -15.98
CA GLU A 100 -11.73 13.95 -14.83
C GLU A 100 -12.67 12.84 -14.31
N LEU A 101 -12.37 12.31 -13.13
CA LEU A 101 -13.13 11.25 -12.47
C LEU A 101 -14.45 11.70 -11.81
N ARG A 102 -15.50 10.93 -12.05
CA ARG A 102 -16.84 11.02 -11.45
C ARG A 102 -17.05 9.98 -10.35
N LYS A 103 -18.14 10.15 -9.58
CA LYS A 103 -18.57 9.15 -8.59
C LYS A 103 -18.80 7.80 -9.27
N GLY A 104 -18.15 6.75 -8.77
CA GLY A 104 -18.24 5.39 -9.29
C GLY A 104 -17.20 5.04 -10.36
N ASP A 105 -16.38 6.00 -10.78
CA ASP A 105 -15.33 5.74 -11.77
C ASP A 105 -14.15 4.94 -11.20
N VAL A 106 -13.99 4.89 -9.88
CA VAL A 106 -12.88 4.17 -9.24
C VAL A 106 -13.43 3.03 -8.40
N ILE A 107 -12.90 1.84 -8.64
CA ILE A 107 -13.22 0.62 -7.88
C ILE A 107 -11.98 0.24 -7.08
N GLY A 108 -12.11 0.23 -5.75
CA GLY A 108 -11.06 -0.19 -4.83
C GLY A 108 -11.11 -1.68 -4.54
N TRP A 109 -11.28 -2.02 -3.27
CA TRP A 109 -11.40 -3.39 -2.79
C TRP A 109 -12.54 -4.17 -3.46
N ARG A 110 -12.31 -5.47 -3.64
CA ARG A 110 -13.30 -6.46 -4.09
C ARG A 110 -13.18 -7.70 -3.20
N ALA A 111 -14.27 -8.43 -3.04
CA ALA A 111 -14.22 -9.64 -2.24
C ALA A 111 -13.24 -10.67 -2.88
N PRO A 112 -12.54 -11.51 -2.09
CA PRO A 112 -11.67 -12.56 -2.63
C PRO A 112 -12.36 -13.49 -3.62
N SER A 113 -13.67 -13.69 -3.50
CA SER A 113 -14.50 -14.49 -4.42
C SER A 113 -14.78 -13.82 -5.77
N GLU A 114 -14.59 -12.50 -5.88
CA GLU A 114 -14.87 -11.70 -7.10
C GLU A 114 -13.63 -11.50 -7.98
N VAL A 115 -12.45 -11.89 -7.48
CA VAL A 115 -11.16 -11.71 -8.16
C VAL A 115 -10.50 -13.05 -8.44
N LYS A 116 -9.76 -13.15 -9.55
CA LYS A 116 -9.02 -14.38 -9.87
C LYS A 116 -7.69 -14.41 -9.14
N LYS A 117 -7.50 -15.47 -8.34
CA LYS A 117 -6.23 -15.74 -7.66
C LYS A 117 -5.08 -15.86 -8.67
N GLY A 118 -3.92 -15.30 -8.33
CA GLY A 118 -2.72 -15.36 -9.16
C GLY A 118 -2.65 -14.34 -10.28
N LEU A 119 -3.68 -13.50 -10.47
CA LEU A 119 -3.66 -12.35 -11.37
C LEU A 119 -3.47 -11.05 -10.60
N THR A 120 -3.02 -9.99 -11.28
CA THR A 120 -2.80 -8.66 -10.69
C THR A 120 -4.08 -8.09 -10.04
N GLU A 121 -5.27 -8.40 -10.58
CA GLU A 121 -6.57 -7.99 -10.00
C GLU A 121 -6.79 -8.56 -8.59
N SER A 122 -6.14 -9.66 -8.21
CA SER A 122 -6.24 -10.22 -6.85
C SER A 122 -5.75 -9.27 -5.76
N ASN A 123 -4.93 -8.28 -6.10
CA ASN A 123 -4.48 -7.23 -5.18
C ASN A 123 -5.63 -6.32 -4.71
N GLN A 124 -6.78 -6.31 -5.41
CA GLN A 124 -7.99 -5.63 -4.92
C GLN A 124 -8.54 -6.31 -3.66
N ALA A 125 -8.39 -7.62 -3.50
CA ALA A 125 -8.90 -8.33 -2.32
C ALA A 125 -8.09 -8.08 -1.03
N SER A 126 -6.87 -7.57 -1.14
CA SER A 126 -6.10 -7.00 -0.02
C SER A 126 -6.28 -5.49 0.13
N GLY A 127 -7.09 -4.85 -0.72
CA GLY A 127 -7.25 -3.38 -0.75
C GLY A 127 -5.99 -2.64 -1.18
N THR A 128 -5.11 -3.29 -1.94
CA THR A 128 -3.82 -2.75 -2.40
C THR A 128 -3.76 -2.52 -3.91
N ALA A 129 -4.91 -2.48 -4.56
CA ALA A 129 -5.08 -2.09 -5.94
C ALA A 129 -6.40 -1.35 -6.15
N VAL A 130 -6.43 -0.50 -7.19
CA VAL A 130 -7.62 0.20 -7.66
C VAL A 130 -7.74 0.05 -9.18
N GLN A 131 -8.97 -0.05 -9.67
CA GLN A 131 -9.29 0.10 -11.09
C GLN A 131 -9.90 1.49 -11.32
N ILE A 132 -9.31 2.27 -12.23
CA ILE A 132 -9.80 3.58 -12.65
C ILE A 132 -10.49 3.44 -14.01
N ARG A 133 -11.78 3.75 -14.05
CA ARG A 133 -12.68 3.66 -15.21
C ARG A 133 -12.61 2.32 -15.94
N PRO A 134 -12.83 1.18 -15.26
CA PRO A 134 -12.76 -0.15 -15.89
C PRO A 134 -13.75 -0.34 -17.06
N GLY A 135 -14.86 0.42 -17.10
CA GLY A 135 -15.77 0.42 -18.25
C GLY A 135 -15.20 1.13 -19.50
N SER A 136 -14.27 2.07 -19.32
CA SER A 136 -13.55 2.72 -20.43
C SER A 136 -12.26 1.98 -20.80
N TYR A 137 -11.67 1.25 -19.86
CA TYR A 137 -10.41 0.51 -20.02
C TYR A 137 -10.59 -0.96 -19.61
N PRO A 138 -11.33 -1.78 -20.38
CA PRO A 138 -11.66 -3.14 -19.99
C PRO A 138 -10.43 -4.07 -20.03
N ALA A 139 -10.36 -5.00 -19.08
CA ALA A 139 -9.28 -5.98 -18.98
C ALA A 139 -9.18 -6.86 -20.25
N GLY A 140 -7.98 -6.91 -20.82
CA GLY A 140 -7.64 -7.58 -22.08
C GLY A 140 -7.52 -6.62 -23.26
N ALA A 141 -7.94 -5.36 -23.13
CA ALA A 141 -7.81 -4.34 -24.17
C ALA A 141 -6.57 -3.45 -23.95
N LYS A 142 -6.06 -2.87 -25.05
CA LYS A 142 -4.99 -1.85 -25.06
C LYS A 142 -5.40 -0.68 -25.92
N GLY A 143 -4.76 0.47 -25.68
CA GLY A 143 -4.91 1.67 -26.51
C GLY A 143 -6.08 2.56 -26.10
N GLY A 144 -6.53 2.46 -24.85
CA GLY A 144 -7.55 3.36 -24.31
C GLY A 144 -7.03 4.77 -24.04
N PHE A 145 -5.73 4.93 -23.81
CA PHE A 145 -5.11 6.23 -23.54
C PHE A 145 -4.49 6.88 -24.78
N PHE A 146 -4.63 8.20 -24.88
CA PHE A 146 -3.87 8.99 -25.85
C PHE A 146 -2.38 9.00 -25.51
N SER A 147 -1.53 9.25 -26.50
CA SER A 147 -0.07 9.25 -26.30
C SER A 147 0.39 10.22 -25.22
N LEU A 148 -0.24 11.39 -25.07
CA LEU A 148 0.09 12.34 -24.00
C LEU A 148 -0.34 11.83 -22.62
N GLN A 149 -1.51 11.22 -22.50
CA GLN A 149 -1.98 10.60 -21.26
C GLN A 149 -1.04 9.48 -20.81
N LEU A 150 -0.57 8.65 -21.74
CA LEU A 150 0.43 7.62 -21.45
C LEU A 150 1.73 8.22 -20.90
N ILE A 151 2.19 9.37 -21.44
CA ILE A 151 3.38 10.06 -20.90
C ILE A 151 3.15 10.47 -19.44
N VAL A 152 1.96 10.99 -19.12
CA VAL A 152 1.59 11.40 -17.75
C VAL A 152 1.50 10.19 -16.81
N ILE A 153 0.84 9.10 -17.23
CA ILE A 153 0.76 7.87 -16.42
C ILE A 153 2.16 7.34 -16.11
N ARG A 154 3.01 7.25 -17.13
CA ARG A 154 4.41 6.81 -17.00
C ARG A 154 5.21 7.69 -16.04
N ASP A 155 4.95 8.99 -16.08
CA ASP A 155 5.58 9.96 -15.20
C ASP A 155 5.14 9.82 -13.74
N ILE A 156 3.83 9.61 -13.50
CA ILE A 156 3.28 9.35 -12.15
C ILE A 156 3.94 8.11 -11.53
N LEU A 157 4.04 7.01 -12.27
CA LEU A 157 4.65 5.77 -11.78
C LEU A 157 6.15 5.97 -11.43
N ALA A 158 6.87 6.74 -12.25
CA ALA A 158 8.28 7.05 -12.03
C ALA A 158 8.49 7.97 -10.82
N GLU A 159 7.60 8.94 -10.61
CA GLU A 159 7.61 9.85 -9.46
C GLU A 159 7.36 9.12 -8.13
N LEU A 160 6.58 8.04 -8.19
CA LEU A 160 6.35 7.08 -7.10
C LEU A 160 7.39 5.96 -7.05
N GLU A 161 8.51 6.11 -7.76
CA GLU A 161 9.70 5.26 -7.68
C GLU A 161 9.45 3.77 -8.00
N GLY A 162 8.32 3.48 -8.66
CA GLY A 162 7.89 2.12 -8.97
C GLY A 162 7.29 1.35 -7.79
N VAL A 163 6.86 2.03 -6.72
CA VAL A 163 6.03 1.42 -5.66
C VAL A 163 4.63 1.06 -6.19
N VAL A 164 4.22 1.67 -7.31
CA VAL A 164 2.98 1.36 -8.02
C VAL A 164 3.32 0.70 -9.36
N ARG A 165 2.59 -0.37 -9.67
CA ARG A 165 2.55 -1.05 -10.97
C ARG A 165 1.26 -0.68 -11.71
N TRP A 166 1.35 -0.55 -13.03
CA TRP A 166 0.21 -0.38 -13.92
C TRP A 166 -0.06 -1.65 -14.74
N GLY A 167 -1.30 -2.14 -14.70
CA GLY A 167 -1.71 -3.37 -15.36
C GLY A 167 -1.70 -3.31 -16.88
N GLY A 168 -1.60 -2.12 -17.51
CA GLY A 168 -1.44 -1.99 -18.95
C GLY A 168 -0.15 -2.62 -19.50
N ASP A 169 0.84 -2.86 -18.63
CA ASP A 169 2.10 -3.55 -18.95
C ASP A 169 2.07 -5.06 -18.74
N ASP A 170 0.99 -5.62 -18.19
CA ASP A 170 0.84 -7.06 -18.00
C ASP A 170 0.71 -7.79 -19.35
N ASN A 171 0.96 -9.11 -19.33
CA ASN A 171 0.81 -9.96 -20.52
C ASN A 171 -0.63 -9.92 -21.01
N ARG A 172 -1.57 -10.06 -20.06
CA ARG A 172 -2.97 -9.72 -20.27
C ARG A 172 -3.19 -8.31 -19.70
N PRO A 173 -3.28 -7.29 -20.56
CA PRO A 173 -3.33 -5.90 -20.13
C PRO A 173 -4.61 -5.57 -19.37
N ASP A 174 -4.49 -4.78 -18.32
CA ASP A 174 -5.59 -4.06 -17.70
C ASP A 174 -5.18 -2.61 -17.50
N GLU A 175 -5.51 -1.77 -18.48
CA GLU A 175 -5.17 -0.35 -18.47
C GLU A 175 -5.88 0.44 -17.35
N SER A 176 -6.93 -0.14 -16.73
CA SER A 176 -7.60 0.46 -15.57
C SER A 176 -6.86 0.21 -14.25
N LEU A 177 -6.03 -0.84 -14.16
CA LEU A 177 -5.54 -1.36 -12.90
C LEU A 177 -4.23 -0.71 -12.45
N PHE A 178 -4.22 -0.19 -11.22
CA PHE A 178 -3.04 0.31 -10.52
C PHE A 178 -2.90 -0.44 -9.19
N SER A 179 -1.73 -1.01 -8.91
CA SER A 179 -1.52 -1.83 -7.71
C SER A 179 -0.18 -1.55 -7.03
N ILE A 180 -0.11 -1.76 -5.72
CA ILE A 180 1.15 -1.70 -4.98
C ILE A 180 2.06 -2.85 -5.44
N ASP A 181 3.30 -2.53 -5.80
CA ASP A 181 4.29 -3.43 -6.42
C ASP A 181 5.36 -3.91 -5.42
N VAL A 182 5.11 -3.70 -4.12
CA VAL A 182 6.02 -4.06 -3.03
C VAL A 182 5.29 -4.83 -1.94
N LYS A 183 6.05 -5.65 -1.21
CA LYS A 183 5.54 -6.44 -0.08
C LYS A 183 5.20 -5.53 1.11
N PRO A 184 4.38 -6.02 2.06
CA PRO A 184 4.20 -5.35 3.35
C PRO A 184 5.54 -5.00 4.01
N ALA A 185 5.62 -3.84 4.66
CA ALA A 185 6.82 -3.32 5.34
C ALA A 185 8.07 -3.08 4.46
N ASP A 186 7.94 -3.02 3.13
CA ASP A 186 9.04 -2.58 2.25
C ASP A 186 9.33 -1.08 2.46
N ALA A 187 10.59 -0.76 2.78
CA ALA A 187 11.02 0.60 3.11
C ALA A 187 10.77 1.62 1.98
N ARG A 188 10.68 1.16 0.71
CA ARG A 188 10.38 2.04 -0.43
C ARG A 188 8.98 2.62 -0.35
N LEU A 189 8.01 1.85 0.17
CA LEU A 189 6.64 2.33 0.36
C LEU A 189 6.63 3.50 1.35
N THR A 190 7.26 3.32 2.51
CA THR A 190 7.35 4.36 3.54
C THR A 190 8.06 5.62 3.02
N ALA A 191 9.19 5.47 2.30
CA ALA A 191 9.90 6.61 1.72
C ALA A 191 9.04 7.41 0.72
N VAL A 192 8.24 6.74 -0.11
CA VAL A 192 7.31 7.39 -1.03
C VAL A 192 6.17 8.09 -0.27
N VAL A 193 5.67 7.50 0.81
CA VAL A 193 4.64 8.12 1.65
C VAL A 193 5.16 9.39 2.33
N GLU A 194 6.37 9.37 2.88
CA GLU A 194 7.01 10.56 3.45
C GLU A 194 7.13 11.68 2.41
N LYS A 195 7.51 11.35 1.18
CA LYS A 195 7.58 12.28 0.05
C LYS A 195 6.20 12.88 -0.28
N ILE A 196 5.16 12.04 -0.31
CA ILE A 196 3.77 12.49 -0.53
C ILE A 196 3.31 13.43 0.59
N HIS A 197 3.66 13.15 1.84
CA HIS A 197 3.35 14.01 2.98
C HIS A 197 4.04 15.37 2.86
N VAL A 198 5.34 15.39 2.53
CA VAL A 198 6.09 16.63 2.28
C VAL A 198 5.43 17.45 1.17
N TRP A 199 4.98 16.82 0.07
CA TRP A 199 4.27 17.53 -0.99
C TRP A 199 2.93 18.09 -0.55
N LYS A 200 2.18 17.34 0.26
CA LYS A 200 0.89 17.79 0.80
C LYS A 200 1.06 19.04 1.69
N ASP A 201 2.17 19.11 2.42
CA ASP A 201 2.46 20.21 3.34
C ASP A 201 3.20 21.38 2.66
N THR A 202 3.62 21.22 1.41
CA THR A 202 4.34 22.25 0.64
C THR A 202 3.43 22.87 -0.43
N PRO A 203 3.07 24.16 -0.33
CA PRO A 203 2.29 24.85 -1.36
C PRO A 203 2.94 24.74 -2.76
N GLY A 204 2.12 24.45 -3.77
CA GLY A 204 2.59 24.29 -5.16
C GLY A 204 3.35 22.99 -5.43
N LYS A 205 3.16 21.96 -4.59
CA LYS A 205 3.66 20.60 -4.81
C LYS A 205 2.50 19.58 -4.75
N GLY A 206 2.76 18.39 -5.28
CA GLY A 206 1.82 17.27 -5.27
C GLY A 206 0.89 17.24 -6.46
N ALA A 207 -0.27 16.58 -6.30
CA ALA A 207 -1.16 16.27 -7.41
C ALA A 207 -1.77 17.52 -8.07
N GLY A 208 -1.78 17.55 -9.40
CA GLY A 208 -2.27 18.69 -10.19
C GLY A 208 -1.28 19.85 -10.31
N THR A 209 -0.05 19.71 -9.79
CA THR A 209 0.99 20.72 -9.98
C THR A 209 1.52 20.65 -11.42
N PRO A 210 1.57 21.77 -12.17
CA PRO A 210 2.15 21.78 -13.51
C PRO A 210 3.61 21.32 -13.49
N VAL A 211 3.90 20.25 -14.22
CA VAL A 211 5.26 19.73 -14.42
C VAL A 211 5.53 19.51 -15.89
N ASP A 212 6.77 19.70 -16.33
CA ASP A 212 7.19 19.31 -17.68
C ASP A 212 7.41 17.79 -17.74
N VAL A 213 6.36 17.05 -18.06
CA VAL A 213 6.40 15.59 -18.25
C VAL A 213 7.27 15.15 -19.44
N ARG A 214 7.65 16.10 -20.33
CA ARG A 214 8.53 15.83 -21.47
C ARG A 214 10.00 16.08 -21.15
N ALA A 215 10.32 16.62 -19.98
CA ALA A 215 11.69 16.80 -19.53
C ALA A 215 12.49 15.50 -19.65
N SER A 216 13.70 15.58 -20.21
CA SER A 216 14.51 14.41 -20.59
C SER A 216 14.79 13.47 -19.41
N GLY A 217 15.06 14.02 -18.23
CA GLY A 217 15.28 13.25 -16.99
C GLY A 217 14.06 12.43 -16.58
N ARG A 218 12.86 13.03 -16.59
CA ARG A 218 11.60 12.35 -16.25
C ARG A 218 11.27 11.26 -17.26
N ARG A 219 11.42 11.55 -18.56
CA ARG A 219 11.24 10.57 -19.63
C ARG A 219 12.21 9.39 -19.52
N LYS A 220 13.47 9.63 -19.14
CA LYS A 220 14.46 8.57 -18.92
C LYS A 220 14.10 7.70 -17.72
N ALA A 221 13.72 8.30 -16.59
CA ALA A 221 13.29 7.58 -15.39
C ALA A 221 12.06 6.70 -15.68
N ALA A 222 11.07 7.25 -16.40
CA ALA A 222 9.86 6.53 -16.77
C ALA A 222 10.12 5.34 -17.70
N LYS A 223 10.98 5.50 -18.72
CA LYS A 223 11.38 4.39 -19.61
C LYS A 223 12.16 3.31 -18.87
N ALA A 224 13.04 3.70 -17.95
CA ALA A 224 13.80 2.74 -17.13
C ALA A 224 12.87 1.93 -16.22
N LEU A 225 11.88 2.60 -15.61
CA LEU A 225 10.85 1.94 -14.80
C LEU A 225 10.00 0.97 -15.64
N GLU A 226 9.50 1.42 -16.80
CA GLU A 226 8.70 0.59 -17.71
C GLU A 226 9.45 -0.67 -18.12
N SER A 227 10.74 -0.54 -18.47
CA SER A 227 11.58 -1.70 -18.84
C SER A 227 11.72 -2.69 -17.69
N ARG A 228 11.89 -2.19 -16.45
CA ARG A 228 11.99 -3.02 -15.25
C ARG A 228 10.69 -3.77 -14.96
N GLN A 229 9.55 -3.07 -14.97
CA GLN A 229 8.25 -3.66 -14.63
C GLN A 229 7.72 -4.61 -15.72
N ARG A 230 8.07 -4.38 -16.99
CA ARG A 230 7.75 -5.34 -18.07
C ARG A 230 8.55 -6.64 -17.96
N GLY A 231 9.76 -6.58 -17.39
CA GLY A 231 10.55 -7.79 -17.11
C GLY A 231 9.93 -8.71 -16.05
N THR A 232 8.98 -8.20 -15.25
CA THR A 232 8.25 -8.95 -14.21
C THR A 232 6.76 -9.01 -14.50
N ALA A 233 6.35 -8.92 -15.77
CA ALA A 233 4.95 -8.89 -16.15
C ALA A 233 4.24 -10.21 -15.81
N ALA A 234 3.13 -10.08 -15.08
CA ALA A 234 2.19 -11.17 -14.81
C ALA A 234 1.38 -11.52 -16.07
#